data_AF-A0A2N1NZK1-F1
#
_entry.id   AF-A0A2N1NZK1-F1
#
_cell.length_a   1.000
_cell.length_b   1.000
_cell.length_c   1.000
_cell.angle_alpha   90.00
_cell.angle_beta   90.00
_cell.angle_gamma   90.00
#
_symmetry.space_group_name_H-M   'P 1'
#
loop_
_entity.id
_entity.type
_entity.pdbx_description
1 polymer ?
#
loop_
_entity_poly.entity_id
_entity_poly.type
_entity_poly.pdbx_seq_one_letter_code
_entity_poly.pdbx_strand_id
1 'polypeptide(L)'
;MSKPVKLSNASDYEAFLDKYDTFLIDCDGVIWLENIVIPNLREVLSLLRKKGKNLLFVSNNSAKSQKGFKKTFEKLNIEIYDGEIFGSTYASAYYLKNIVKFPSDKKVYVVGDVGITEELESEGIRFAGAAVSCYKSKIHIYVVPQIDSCLS
;
A
#
# COMPACT_ATOMS: atom_id res chain seq x y z
N MET A 1 25.48 7.80 -7.47
CA MET A 1 24.66 6.59 -7.22
C MET A 1 25.43 5.38 -7.72
N SER A 2 25.50 4.29 -6.94
CA SER A 2 26.10 3.03 -7.41
C SER A 2 25.24 2.42 -8.51
N LYS A 3 25.85 1.79 -9.51
CA LYS A 3 25.09 1.08 -10.55
C LYS A 3 24.32 -0.09 -9.92
N PRO A 4 23.07 -0.37 -10.36
CA PRO A 4 22.35 -1.55 -9.91
C PRO A 4 23.13 -2.80 -10.31
N VAL A 5 23.29 -3.72 -9.36
CA VAL A 5 23.96 -5.00 -9.55
C VAL A 5 22.88 -6.07 -9.67
N LYS A 6 22.96 -6.89 -10.71
CA LYS A 6 22.06 -8.04 -10.90
C LYS A 6 22.52 -9.18 -9.99
N LEU A 7 21.62 -9.70 -9.16
CA LEU A 7 21.85 -10.94 -8.41
C LEU A 7 21.74 -12.12 -9.39
N SER A 8 22.73 -13.01 -9.38
CA SER A 8 22.88 -14.02 -10.44
C SER A 8 23.09 -15.44 -9.94
N ASN A 9 23.62 -15.61 -8.73
CA ASN A 9 23.90 -16.91 -8.13
C ASN A 9 23.46 -16.96 -6.66
N ALA A 10 23.43 -18.16 -6.07
CA ALA A 10 22.95 -18.37 -4.70
C ALA A 10 23.71 -17.53 -3.65
N SER A 11 25.03 -17.36 -3.79
CA SER A 11 25.83 -16.55 -2.87
C SER A 11 25.45 -15.07 -2.93
N ASP A 12 25.12 -14.54 -4.12
CA ASP A 12 24.64 -13.17 -4.27
C ASP A 12 23.33 -12.95 -3.50
N TYR A 13 22.39 -13.89 -3.65
CA TYR A 13 21.09 -13.82 -2.99
C TYR A 13 21.23 -13.93 -1.47
N GLU A 14 22.02 -14.89 -0.96
CA GLU A 14 22.24 -15.03 0.48
C GLU A 14 22.85 -13.77 1.09
N ALA A 15 23.92 -13.24 0.48
CA ALA A 15 24.54 -12.00 0.94
C ALA A 15 23.58 -10.79 0.88
N PHE A 16 22.71 -10.74 -0.13
CA PHE A 16 21.69 -9.69 -0.22
C PHE A 16 20.63 -9.84 0.87
N LEU A 17 20.14 -11.05 1.12
CA LEU A 17 19.14 -11.32 2.14
C LEU A 17 19.69 -11.02 3.54
N ASP A 18 20.93 -11.40 3.83
CA ASP A 18 21.56 -11.16 5.14
C ASP A 18 21.76 -9.67 5.44
N LYS A 19 21.87 -8.83 4.40
CA LYS A 19 22.09 -7.39 4.55
C LYS A 19 20.86 -6.62 5.03
N TYR A 20 19.65 -7.12 4.81
CA TYR A 20 18.42 -6.40 5.09
C TYR A 20 17.49 -7.17 6.01
N ASP A 21 16.88 -6.48 6.97
CA ASP A 21 15.94 -7.08 7.92
C ASP A 21 14.49 -7.01 7.43
N THR A 22 14.17 -6.01 6.60
CA THR A 22 12.80 -5.70 6.18
C THR A 22 12.72 -5.56 4.67
N PHE A 23 11.70 -6.19 4.07
CA PHE A 23 11.44 -6.15 2.64
C PHE A 23 10.12 -5.43 2.36
N LEU A 24 10.20 -4.34 1.61
CA LEU A 24 9.04 -3.68 1.03
C LEU A 24 8.75 -4.32 -0.31
N ILE A 25 7.59 -4.97 -0.43
CA ILE A 25 7.20 -5.77 -1.58
C ILE A 25 6.00 -5.07 -2.23
N ASP A 26 6.17 -4.64 -3.48
CA ASP A 26 5.06 -4.13 -4.28
C ASP A 26 4.02 -5.23 -4.54
N CYS A 27 2.78 -4.86 -4.81
CA CYS A 27 1.67 -5.80 -4.96
C CYS A 27 1.40 -6.17 -6.42
N ASP A 28 0.88 -5.23 -7.20
CA ASP A 28 0.47 -5.47 -8.59
C ASP A 28 1.70 -5.66 -9.49
N GLY A 29 1.78 -6.77 -10.21
CA GLY A 29 2.92 -7.12 -11.06
C GLY A 29 4.10 -7.79 -10.34
N VAL A 30 4.06 -7.87 -9.01
CA VAL A 30 5.12 -8.50 -8.19
C VAL A 30 4.58 -9.68 -7.39
N ILE A 31 3.44 -9.53 -6.72
CA ILE A 31 2.77 -10.61 -5.99
C ILE A 31 1.78 -11.32 -6.92
N TRP A 32 1.06 -10.57 -7.74
CA TRP A 32 0.09 -11.12 -8.68
C TRP A 32 0.07 -10.34 -9.98
N LEU A 33 -0.39 -11.01 -11.04
CA LEU A 33 -0.89 -10.38 -12.26
C LEU A 33 -2.40 -10.60 -12.27
N GLU A 34 -3.15 -9.51 -12.11
CA GLU A 34 -4.60 -9.53 -11.93
C GLU A 34 -5.04 -10.43 -10.76
N ASN A 35 -5.56 -11.63 -11.06
CA ASN A 35 -6.02 -12.61 -10.06
C ASN A 35 -5.12 -13.85 -9.99
N ILE A 36 -3.94 -13.81 -10.61
CA ILE A 36 -3.02 -14.95 -10.70
C ILE A 36 -1.75 -14.61 -9.92
N VAL A 37 -1.42 -15.42 -8.93
CA VAL A 37 -0.19 -15.24 -8.15
C VAL A 37 1.03 -15.58 -8.98
N ILE A 38 2.07 -14.75 -8.86
CA ILE A 38 3.36 -14.98 -9.51
C ILE A 38 3.94 -16.34 -9.07
N PRO A 39 4.48 -17.16 -10.01
CA PRO A 39 5.06 -18.46 -9.68
C PRO A 39 6.12 -18.37 -8.57
N ASN A 40 6.15 -19.37 -7.69
CA ASN A 40 7.09 -19.51 -6.58
C ASN A 40 7.04 -18.41 -5.50
N LEU A 41 6.08 -17.48 -5.57
CA LEU A 41 6.03 -16.37 -4.63
C LEU A 41 5.82 -16.83 -3.19
N ARG A 42 4.95 -17.81 -2.96
CA ARG A 42 4.62 -18.28 -1.60
C ARG A 42 5.84 -18.89 -0.93
N GLU A 43 6.65 -19.61 -1.70
CA GLU A 43 7.91 -20.20 -1.30
C GLU A 43 8.91 -19.12 -0.92
N VAL A 44 8.99 -18.03 -1.70
CA VAL A 44 9.83 -16.86 -1.41
C VAL A 44 9.39 -16.17 -0.11
N LEU A 45 8.10 -15.88 0.05
CA LEU A 45 7.58 -15.26 1.28
C LEU A 45 7.84 -16.14 2.51
N SER A 46 7.64 -17.46 2.38
CA SER A 46 7.93 -18.43 3.44
C SER A 46 9.43 -18.46 3.78
N LEU A 47 10.30 -18.42 2.77
CA LEU A 47 11.76 -18.37 2.98
C LEU A 47 12.18 -17.10 3.73
N LEU A 48 11.67 -15.94 3.33
CA LEU A 48 11.95 -14.67 4.00
C LEU A 48 11.50 -14.71 5.46
N ARG A 49 10.28 -15.16 5.74
CA ARG A 49 9.78 -15.32 7.12
C ARG A 49 10.64 -16.29 7.93
N LYS A 50 11.03 -17.44 7.37
CA LYS A 50 11.91 -18.43 8.03
C LYS A 50 13.30 -17.85 8.35
N LYS A 51 13.79 -16.92 7.54
CA LYS A 51 15.03 -16.17 7.77
C LYS A 51 14.84 -14.99 8.73
N GLY A 52 13.68 -14.87 9.38
CA GLY A 52 13.39 -13.81 10.35
C GLY A 52 13.24 -12.43 9.72
N LYS A 53 12.92 -12.36 8.42
CA LYS A 53 12.74 -11.08 7.71
C LYS A 53 11.33 -10.55 7.93
N ASN A 54 11.23 -9.24 8.14
CA ASN A 54 9.96 -8.52 8.20
C ASN A 54 9.45 -8.22 6.78
N LEU A 55 8.16 -8.36 6.55
CA LEU A 55 7.53 -8.10 5.27
C LEU A 55 6.57 -6.93 5.37
N LEU A 56 6.63 -6.01 4.40
CA LEU A 56 5.67 -4.94 4.25
C LEU A 56 5.21 -4.88 2.79
N PHE A 57 3.94 -5.16 2.56
CA PHE A 57 3.29 -5.11 1.26
C PHE A 57 2.86 -3.68 0.97
N VAL A 58 3.56 -3.02 0.06
CA VAL A 58 3.33 -1.63 -0.32
C VAL A 58 2.60 -1.58 -1.66
N SER A 59 1.69 -0.63 -1.83
CA SER A 59 0.97 -0.51 -3.10
C SER A 59 0.51 0.92 -3.34
N ASN A 60 0.70 1.41 -4.55
CA ASN A 60 0.13 2.69 -4.99
C ASN A 60 -1.32 2.55 -5.52
N ASN A 61 -1.80 1.32 -5.77
CA ASN A 61 -3.16 1.05 -6.22
C ASN A 61 -4.19 1.61 -5.23
N SER A 62 -4.94 2.62 -5.69
CA SER A 62 -5.89 3.36 -4.88
C SER A 62 -7.33 2.85 -4.95
N ALA A 63 -7.57 1.74 -5.66
CA ALA A 63 -8.89 1.14 -5.77
C ALA A 63 -9.27 0.32 -4.53
N LYS A 64 -8.28 -0.10 -3.73
CA LYS A 64 -8.47 -0.99 -2.58
C LYS A 64 -8.16 -0.28 -1.26
N SER A 65 -8.97 -0.55 -0.25
CA SER A 65 -8.65 -0.31 1.17
C SER A 65 -7.75 -1.43 1.70
N GLN A 66 -7.21 -1.28 2.91
CA GLN A 66 -6.59 -2.34 3.70
C GLN A 66 -7.48 -3.59 3.76
N LYS A 67 -8.79 -3.41 4.00
CA LYS A 67 -9.75 -4.52 3.99
C LYS A 67 -9.86 -5.18 2.61
N GLY A 68 -9.86 -4.38 1.55
CA GLY A 68 -9.85 -4.86 0.17
C GLY A 68 -8.59 -5.67 -0.16
N PHE A 69 -7.42 -5.20 0.28
CA PHE A 69 -6.18 -5.95 0.14
C PHE A 69 -6.23 -7.25 0.95
N LYS A 70 -6.60 -7.22 2.24
CA LYS A 70 -6.73 -8.44 3.07
C LYS A 70 -7.55 -9.53 2.38
N LYS A 71 -8.74 -9.18 1.87
CA LYS A 71 -9.59 -10.09 1.09
C LYS A 71 -8.91 -10.65 -0.16
N THR A 72 -8.10 -9.84 -0.84
CA THR A 72 -7.35 -10.25 -2.03
C THR A 72 -6.29 -11.27 -1.66
N PHE A 73 -5.48 -11.00 -0.63
CA PHE A 73 -4.47 -11.93 -0.12
C PHE A 73 -5.09 -13.25 0.34
N GLU A 74 -6.20 -13.20 1.09
CA GLU A 74 -6.97 -14.38 1.51
C GLU A 74 -7.46 -15.20 0.30
N LYS A 75 -8.09 -14.55 -0.68
CA LYS A 75 -8.58 -15.20 -1.91
C LYS A 75 -7.44 -15.88 -2.68
N LEU A 76 -6.26 -15.26 -2.67
CA LEU A 76 -5.07 -15.77 -3.34
C LEU A 76 -4.30 -16.79 -2.49
N ASN A 77 -4.79 -17.13 -1.29
CA ASN A 77 -4.13 -18.04 -0.36
C ASN A 77 -2.67 -17.62 -0.08
N ILE A 78 -2.50 -16.34 0.24
CA ILE A 78 -1.24 -15.75 0.69
C ILE A 78 -1.45 -15.31 2.13
N GLU A 79 -0.65 -15.87 3.03
CA GLU A 79 -0.70 -15.53 4.45
C GLU A 79 -0.16 -14.11 4.67
N ILE A 80 -0.91 -13.31 5.41
CA ILE A 80 -0.58 -11.94 5.80
C ILE A 80 -0.88 -11.74 7.28
N TYR A 81 -0.10 -10.88 7.93
CA TYR A 81 -0.31 -10.49 9.32
C TYR A 81 -0.76 -9.03 9.43
N ASP A 82 -1.33 -8.68 10.58
CA ASP A 82 -1.76 -7.32 10.84
C ASP A 82 -0.58 -6.34 10.79
N GLY A 83 -0.79 -5.20 10.13
CA GLY A 83 0.25 -4.19 9.93
C GLY A 83 1.19 -4.46 8.74
N GLU A 84 1.09 -5.59 8.06
CA GLU A 84 1.94 -5.88 6.89
C GLU A 84 1.46 -5.19 5.60
N ILE A 85 0.34 -4.47 5.58
CA ILE A 85 -0.20 -3.82 4.38
C ILE A 85 -0.12 -2.30 4.50
N PHE A 86 0.53 -1.66 3.53
CA PHE A 86 0.65 -0.21 3.45
C PHE A 86 0.30 0.30 2.05
N GLY A 87 -0.99 0.57 1.84
CA GLY A 87 -1.52 1.12 0.58
C GLY A 87 -1.54 2.65 0.55
N SER A 88 -1.55 3.23 -0.65
CA SER A 88 -1.65 4.69 -0.86
C SER A 88 -2.91 5.32 -0.26
N THR A 89 -4.04 4.60 -0.26
CA THR A 89 -5.32 5.02 0.34
C THR A 89 -5.20 5.14 1.85
N TYR A 90 -4.65 4.11 2.50
CA TYR A 90 -4.36 4.10 3.93
C TYR A 90 -3.37 5.21 4.30
N ALA A 91 -2.27 5.34 3.56
CA ALA A 91 -1.27 6.38 3.78
C ALA A 91 -1.88 7.79 3.69
N SER A 92 -2.81 8.02 2.76
CA SER A 92 -3.50 9.29 2.60
C SER A 92 -4.42 9.62 3.78
N ALA A 93 -5.22 8.65 4.24
CA ALA A 93 -6.09 8.82 5.40
C ALA A 93 -5.26 9.05 6.68
N TYR A 94 -4.21 8.25 6.89
CA TYR A 94 -3.27 8.40 7.99
C TYR A 94 -2.59 9.77 7.97
N TYR A 95 -2.12 10.25 6.82
CA TYR A 95 -1.48 11.55 6.66
C TYR A 95 -2.43 12.69 7.04
N LEU A 96 -3.67 12.65 6.54
CA LEU A 96 -4.69 13.65 6.88
C LEU A 96 -4.99 13.66 8.38
N LYS A 97 -5.13 12.48 8.99
CA LYS A 97 -5.42 12.35 10.42
C LYS A 97 -4.28 12.83 11.30
N ASN A 98 -3.07 12.33 11.07
CA ASN A 98 -1.98 12.39 12.05
C ASN A 98 -0.99 13.51 11.76
N ILE A 99 -0.76 13.82 10.49
CA ILE A 99 0.24 14.83 10.08
C ILE A 99 -0.43 16.18 9.87
N VAL A 100 -1.45 16.22 9.01
CA VAL A 100 -2.22 17.46 8.77
C VAL A 100 -3.08 17.83 9.98
N LYS A 101 -3.45 16.83 10.81
CA LYS A 101 -4.42 16.99 11.91
C LYS A 101 -5.71 17.60 11.39
N PHE A 102 -6.27 16.96 10.36
CA PHE A 102 -7.38 17.49 9.58
C PHE A 102 -8.56 17.87 10.48
N PRO A 103 -9.09 19.11 10.39
CA PRO A 103 -10.16 19.57 11.26
C PRO A 103 -11.41 18.70 11.13
N SER A 104 -11.94 18.23 12.26
CA SER A 104 -13.08 17.32 12.28
C SER A 104 -14.36 17.93 11.73
N ASP A 105 -14.48 19.26 11.70
CA ASP A 105 -15.62 20.04 11.18
C ASP A 105 -15.58 20.25 9.66
N LYS A 106 -14.46 19.90 9.00
CA LYS A 106 -14.29 20.01 7.55
C LYS A 106 -14.53 18.68 6.84
N LYS A 107 -14.61 18.75 5.50
CA LYS A 107 -14.73 17.59 4.62
C LYS A 107 -13.60 17.56 3.61
N VAL A 108 -13.10 16.37 3.32
CA VAL A 108 -12.21 16.09 2.18
C VAL A 108 -13.04 15.89 0.93
N TYR A 109 -12.61 16.40 -0.21
CA TYR A 109 -13.25 16.06 -1.48
C TYR A 109 -12.48 14.95 -2.18
N VAL A 110 -13.15 13.84 -2.44
CA VAL A 110 -12.53 12.62 -2.94
C VAL A 110 -12.72 12.53 -4.44
N VAL A 111 -11.60 12.38 -5.14
CA VAL A 111 -11.54 11.95 -6.54
C VAL A 111 -10.86 10.58 -6.54
N GLY A 112 -11.65 9.52 -6.57
CA GLY A 112 -11.16 8.17 -6.42
C GLY A 112 -12.29 7.17 -6.25
N ASP A 113 -11.91 5.92 -6.00
CA ASP A 113 -12.81 4.78 -5.84
C ASP A 113 -13.11 4.49 -4.36
N VAL A 114 -13.84 3.41 -4.09
CA VAL A 114 -14.26 2.96 -2.76
C VAL A 114 -13.09 2.78 -1.78
N GLY A 115 -11.90 2.44 -2.29
CA GLY A 115 -10.71 2.22 -1.46
C GLY A 115 -10.33 3.41 -0.59
N ILE A 116 -10.32 4.64 -1.13
CA ILE A 116 -9.98 5.84 -0.35
C ILE A 116 -11.13 6.24 0.57
N THR A 117 -12.39 6.04 0.17
CA THR A 117 -13.52 6.39 1.03
C THR A 117 -13.57 5.50 2.26
N GLU A 118 -13.37 4.19 2.12
CA GLU A 118 -13.31 3.26 3.27
C GLU A 118 -12.18 3.62 4.26
N GLU A 119 -11.03 4.07 3.77
CA GLU A 119 -9.92 4.49 4.63
C GLU A 119 -10.17 5.83 5.33
N LEU A 120 -10.86 6.77 4.67
CA LEU A 120 -11.27 8.01 5.34
C LEU A 120 -12.33 7.74 6.42
N GLU A 121 -13.27 6.82 6.16
CA GLU A 121 -14.27 6.40 7.14
C GLU A 121 -13.63 5.73 8.37
N SER A 122 -12.63 4.87 8.15
CA SER A 122 -11.93 4.17 9.25
C SER A 122 -11.23 5.13 10.21
N GLU A 123 -10.74 6.27 9.71
CA GLU A 123 -10.09 7.33 10.50
C GLU A 123 -11.06 8.39 11.05
N GLY A 124 -12.36 8.26 10.74
CA GLY A 124 -13.41 9.19 11.13
C GLY A 124 -13.36 10.53 10.39
N ILE A 125 -12.76 10.56 9.19
CA ILE A 125 -12.64 11.77 8.36
C ILE A 125 -13.89 11.88 7.48
N ARG A 126 -14.58 13.02 7.59
CA ARG A 126 -15.73 13.31 6.73
C ARG A 126 -15.25 13.64 5.31
N PHE A 127 -15.96 13.16 4.31
CA PHE A 127 -15.67 13.47 2.91
C PHE A 127 -16.94 13.75 2.10
N ALA A 128 -16.72 14.24 0.87
CA ALA A 128 -17.71 14.43 -0.18
C ALA A 128 -17.08 14.02 -1.52
N GLY A 129 -17.88 13.71 -2.55
CA GLY A 129 -17.36 13.13 -3.80
C GLY A 129 -17.19 11.61 -3.70
N ALA A 130 -16.31 11.04 -4.55
CA ALA A 130 -16.28 9.65 -5.00
C ALA A 130 -17.48 9.29 -5.92
N ALA A 131 -17.29 8.33 -6.82
CA ALA A 131 -18.17 8.10 -7.97
C ALA A 131 -19.60 7.62 -7.61
N VAL A 132 -20.46 8.48 -7.06
CA VAL A 132 -21.85 8.74 -7.49
C VAL A 132 -22.29 10.12 -6.93
N SER A 133 -22.67 11.00 -7.85
CA SER A 133 -23.47 12.23 -7.67
C SER A 133 -22.82 13.53 -7.16
N CYS A 134 -23.20 14.56 -7.91
CA CYS A 134 -22.91 15.97 -7.87
C CYS A 134 -23.39 16.69 -6.60
N TYR A 135 -22.57 17.57 -6.00
CA TYR A 135 -23.09 18.62 -5.10
C TYR A 135 -22.28 19.92 -5.10
N LYS A 136 -23.01 21.04 -4.99
CA LYS A 136 -22.54 22.42 -4.87
C LYS A 136 -22.36 22.79 -3.39
N SER A 137 -21.13 22.78 -2.89
CA SER A 137 -20.76 23.41 -1.62
C SER A 137 -19.30 23.88 -1.68
N LYS A 138 -18.89 24.80 -0.78
CA LYS A 138 -17.48 25.23 -0.67
C LYS A 138 -16.64 24.02 -0.25
N ILE A 139 -15.81 23.55 -1.17
CA ILE A 139 -14.94 22.39 -1.00
C ILE A 139 -13.52 22.89 -0.73
N HIS A 140 -12.87 22.37 0.31
CA HIS A 140 -11.43 22.48 0.46
C HIS A 140 -10.78 21.26 -0.19
N ILE A 141 -10.05 21.50 -1.29
CA ILE A 141 -9.37 20.44 -2.04
C ILE A 141 -8.02 20.19 -1.37
N TYR A 142 -7.80 18.94 -0.95
CA TYR A 142 -6.50 18.47 -0.50
C TYR A 142 -6.00 17.46 -1.53
N VAL A 143 -4.99 17.86 -2.28
CA VAL A 143 -4.23 16.94 -3.12
C VAL A 143 -3.19 16.31 -2.21
N VAL A 144 -3.30 15.01 -1.96
CA VAL A 144 -2.17 14.25 -1.43
C VAL A 144 -1.27 13.99 -2.64
N PRO A 145 -0.13 14.69 -2.77
CA PRO A 145 0.78 14.38 -3.87
C PRO A 145 1.19 12.91 -3.74
N GLN A 146 1.27 12.23 -4.88
CA GLN A 146 1.99 10.97 -4.94
C GLN A 146 3.37 11.24 -4.31
N ILE A 147 3.78 10.40 -3.36
CA ILE A 147 5.15 10.45 -2.83
C ILE A 147 6.02 9.94 -3.98
N ASP A 148 6.28 10.82 -4.94
CA ASP A 148 7.31 10.61 -5.93
C ASP A 148 8.61 10.60 -5.15
N SER A 149 9.38 9.52 -5.34
CA SER A 149 10.70 9.32 -4.79
C SER A 149 11.71 10.26 -5.45
N CYS A 150 11.48 11.57 -5.35
CA CYS A 150 12.48 12.58 -5.63
C CYS A 150 13.24 12.88 -4.34
N LEU A 151 14.02 11.90 -3.89
CA LEU A 151 15.19 12.18 -3.06
C LEU A 151 16.31 12.57 -4.03
N SER A 152 16.46 13.87 -4.25
CA SER A 152 17.67 14.49 -4.83
C SER A 152 18.56 15.05 -3.73
#